data_AF-A0A524JBC8-F1
#
_entry.id   AF-A0A524JBC8-F1
#
_cell.length_a   1.000
_cell.length_b   1.000
_cell.length_c   1.000
_cell.angle_alpha   90.00
_cell.angle_beta   90.00
_cell.angle_gamma   90.00
#
_symmetry.space_group_name_H-M   'P 1'
#
loop_
_entity.id
_entity.type
_entity.pdbx_description
1 polymer ?
#
loop_
_entity_poly.entity_id
_entity_poly.type
_entity_poly.pdbx_seq_one_letter_code
_entity_poly.pdbx_strand_id
1 'polypeptide(L)'
;MTVVIKEVKDRRDLRKFIRFPLNLYKNNPFYIPSLNSDEFKTLNSAKNAAFAHSQARLWLAVKDGSVCGRIAAIYSMGHRSHWDQDFMRFGWIDFIEDFDVAAALLAKVEKWARDNGCSAVHGPLGFSDMDRAGMLVEGFDELPTMITTYNHAYYPQFLEKLGYTKDTDWVEYELTV
;
A
#
# COMPACT_ATOMS: atom_id res chain seq x y z
N MET A 1 14.48 -19.66 -2.41
CA MET A 1 13.24 -19.92 -3.18
C MET A 1 12.75 -18.60 -3.74
N THR A 2 12.34 -18.58 -5.01
CA THR A 2 12.08 -17.33 -5.77
C THR A 2 10.67 -16.80 -5.48
N VAL A 3 10.56 -15.51 -5.15
CA VAL A 3 9.27 -14.81 -5.01
C VAL A 3 8.62 -14.65 -6.38
N VAL A 4 7.35 -15.03 -6.51
CA VAL A 4 6.56 -14.84 -7.74
C VAL A 4 5.55 -13.73 -7.52
N ILE A 5 5.56 -12.72 -8.38
CA ILE A 5 4.58 -11.63 -8.33
C ILE A 5 3.42 -11.92 -9.29
N LYS A 6 2.20 -12.01 -8.74
CA LYS A 6 0.96 -12.24 -9.48
C LYS A 6 0.09 -10.99 -9.46
N GLU A 7 -0.31 -10.52 -10.64
CA GLU A 7 -1.31 -9.45 -10.76
C GLU A 7 -2.70 -9.97 -10.38
N VAL A 8 -3.46 -9.15 -9.63
CA VAL A 8 -4.83 -9.45 -9.22
C VAL A 8 -5.76 -9.20 -10.41
N LYS A 9 -6.35 -10.27 -10.95
CA LYS A 9 -7.22 -10.19 -12.14
C LYS A 9 -8.67 -10.57 -11.89
N ASP A 10 -8.94 -11.24 -10.78
CA ASP A 10 -10.26 -11.75 -10.46
C ASP A 10 -10.66 -11.51 -9.00
N ARG A 11 -11.93 -11.78 -8.70
CA ARG A 11 -12.50 -11.60 -7.35
C ARG A 11 -11.87 -12.52 -6.30
N ARG A 12 -11.31 -13.67 -6.70
CA ARG A 12 -10.66 -14.61 -5.78
C ARG A 12 -9.30 -14.06 -5.36
N ASP A 13 -8.53 -13.53 -6.30
CA ASP A 13 -7.26 -12.86 -6.04
C ASP A 13 -7.49 -11.58 -5.22
N LEU A 14 -8.51 -10.78 -5.54
CA LEU A 14 -8.85 -9.59 -4.77
C LEU A 14 -9.20 -9.93 -3.32
N ARG A 15 -9.92 -11.04 -3.10
CA ARG A 15 -10.19 -11.52 -1.73
C ARG A 15 -8.90 -11.87 -0.98
N LYS A 16 -7.92 -12.50 -1.65
CA LYS A 16 -6.61 -12.80 -1.04
C LYS A 16 -5.86 -11.52 -0.70
N PHE A 17 -5.89 -10.55 -1.61
CA PHE A 17 -5.30 -9.22 -1.42
C PHE A 17 -5.87 -8.51 -0.19
N ILE A 18 -7.19 -8.45 -0.08
CA ILE A 18 -7.86 -7.77 1.05
C ILE A 18 -7.58 -8.49 2.38
N ARG A 19 -7.56 -9.82 2.38
CA ARG A 19 -7.44 -10.61 3.62
C ARG A 19 -6.00 -10.86 4.08
N PHE A 20 -5.00 -10.61 3.25
CA PHE A 20 -3.61 -10.88 3.60
C PHE A 20 -3.16 -10.22 4.92
N PRO A 21 -3.42 -8.92 5.16
CA PRO A 21 -3.05 -8.26 6.42
C PRO A 21 -3.68 -8.90 7.65
N LEU A 22 -4.91 -9.42 7.53
CA LEU A 22 -5.60 -10.08 8.65
C LEU A 22 -4.81 -11.28 9.15
N ASN A 23 -4.12 -11.99 8.26
CA ASN A 23 -3.26 -13.10 8.63
C ASN A 23 -1.90 -12.63 9.13
N LEU A 24 -1.34 -11.57 8.50
CA LEU A 24 -0.05 -11.00 8.86
C LEU A 24 -0.06 -10.45 10.30
N TYR A 25 -1.09 -9.69 10.65
CA TYR A 25 -1.21 -9.00 11.93
C TYR A 25 -2.12 -9.72 12.95
N LYS A 26 -2.46 -11.00 12.74
CA LYS A 26 -3.44 -11.75 13.54
C LYS A 26 -3.25 -11.69 15.07
N ASN A 27 -2.01 -11.50 15.52
CA ASN A 27 -1.61 -11.47 16.93
C ASN A 27 -1.07 -10.11 17.36
N ASN A 28 -1.22 -9.07 16.53
CA ASN A 28 -0.76 -7.73 16.86
C ASN A 28 -1.91 -6.93 17.50
N PRO A 29 -1.79 -6.51 18.78
CA PRO A 29 -2.86 -5.80 19.48
C PRO A 29 -3.09 -4.38 18.95
N PHE A 30 -2.14 -3.82 18.20
CA PHE A 30 -2.19 -2.45 17.68
C PHE A 30 -2.71 -2.38 16.24
N TYR A 31 -2.93 -3.52 15.59
CA TYR A 31 -3.48 -3.54 14.24
C TYR A 31 -5.01 -3.53 14.25
N ILE A 32 -5.58 -2.47 13.69
CA ILE A 32 -7.03 -2.34 13.47
C ILE A 32 -7.35 -2.58 11.98
N PRO A 33 -7.99 -3.71 11.63
CA PRO A 33 -8.30 -4.02 10.24
C PRO A 33 -9.40 -3.12 9.66
N SER A 34 -9.28 -2.78 8.38
CA SER A 34 -10.38 -2.23 7.60
C SER A 34 -11.52 -3.24 7.45
N LEU A 35 -12.75 -2.73 7.26
CA LEU A 35 -13.88 -3.56 6.90
C LEU A 35 -13.68 -4.14 5.50
N ASN A 36 -13.70 -5.47 5.38
CA ASN A 36 -13.56 -6.16 4.09
C ASN A 36 -14.52 -5.62 3.02
N SER A 37 -15.76 -5.27 3.40
CA SER A 37 -16.75 -4.72 2.48
C SER A 37 -16.34 -3.39 1.86
N ASP A 38 -15.64 -2.56 2.62
CA ASP A 38 -15.23 -1.25 2.16
C ASP A 38 -13.99 -1.36 1.29
N GLU A 39 -13.03 -2.22 1.66
CA GLU A 39 -11.91 -2.60 0.80
C GLU A 39 -12.38 -3.13 -0.57
N PHE A 40 -13.41 -3.97 -0.60
CA PHE A 40 -14.01 -4.46 -1.85
C PHE A 40 -14.70 -3.37 -2.67
N LYS A 41 -15.20 -2.30 -2.04
CA LYS A 41 -15.80 -1.16 -2.76
C LYS A 41 -14.69 -0.25 -3.29
N THR A 42 -13.72 0.10 -2.44
CA THR A 42 -12.60 1.00 -2.77
C THR A 42 -11.77 0.45 -3.92
N LEU A 43 -11.47 -0.85 -3.93
CA LEU A 43 -10.64 -1.49 -4.97
C LEU A 43 -11.44 -1.94 -6.21
N ASN A 44 -12.71 -1.55 -6.34
CA ASN A 44 -13.56 -1.92 -7.46
C ASN A 44 -13.85 -0.70 -8.34
N SER A 45 -13.36 -0.74 -9.58
CA SER A 45 -13.52 0.34 -10.55
C SER A 45 -14.96 0.66 -10.94
N ALA A 46 -15.89 -0.30 -10.80
CA ALA A 46 -17.32 -0.06 -11.03
C ALA A 46 -18.03 0.59 -9.84
N LYS A 47 -17.37 0.70 -8.68
CA LYS A 47 -17.98 1.23 -7.44
C LYS A 47 -17.29 2.48 -6.91
N ASN A 48 -15.96 2.56 -7.04
CA ASN A 48 -15.19 3.69 -6.56
C ASN A 48 -15.07 4.76 -7.66
N ALA A 49 -15.64 5.94 -7.40
CA ALA A 49 -15.64 7.07 -8.31
C ALA A 49 -14.22 7.57 -8.66
N ALA A 50 -13.22 7.30 -7.83
CA ALA A 50 -11.84 7.69 -8.11
C ALA A 50 -11.29 7.08 -9.41
N PHE A 51 -11.84 5.93 -9.84
CA PHE A 51 -11.45 5.29 -11.11
C PHE A 51 -11.91 6.06 -12.36
N ALA A 52 -12.77 7.09 -12.21
CA ALA A 52 -13.07 8.00 -13.31
C ALA A 52 -11.83 8.81 -13.75
N HIS A 53 -10.87 9.01 -12.83
CA HIS A 53 -9.66 9.81 -13.06
C HIS A 53 -8.36 9.07 -12.68
N SER A 54 -8.46 7.82 -12.25
CA SER A 54 -7.32 7.01 -11.81
C SER A 54 -7.37 5.61 -12.38
N GLN A 55 -6.20 5.03 -12.63
CA GLN A 55 -6.04 3.61 -12.90
C GLN A 55 -5.33 2.97 -11.73
N ALA A 56 -5.59 1.69 -11.46
CA ALA A 56 -4.84 0.95 -10.45
C ALA A 56 -4.48 -0.45 -10.93
N ARG A 57 -3.33 -0.92 -10.48
CA ARG A 57 -2.91 -2.32 -10.61
C ARG A 57 -2.51 -2.84 -9.25
N LEU A 58 -2.97 -4.05 -8.95
CA LEU A 58 -2.74 -4.68 -7.66
C LEU A 58 -1.93 -5.95 -7.89
N TRP A 59 -0.98 -6.22 -7.01
CA TRP A 59 -0.15 -7.41 -7.06
C TRP A 59 -0.09 -8.13 -5.72
N LEU A 60 0.07 -9.44 -5.80
CA LEU A 60 0.34 -10.35 -4.70
C LEU A 60 1.74 -10.94 -4.89
N ALA A 61 2.54 -10.95 -3.84
CA ALA A 61 3.75 -11.76 -3.78
C ALA A 61 3.40 -13.16 -3.26
N VAL A 62 3.88 -14.19 -3.94
CA VAL A 62 3.67 -15.59 -3.60
C VAL A 62 5.02 -16.28 -3.45
N LYS A 63 5.24 -16.92 -2.30
CA LYS A 63 6.42 -17.72 -1.97
C LYS A 63 5.95 -19.04 -1.41
N ASP A 64 6.47 -20.14 -1.94
CA ASP A 64 6.13 -21.52 -1.52
C ASP A 64 4.61 -21.80 -1.52
N GLY A 65 3.92 -21.32 -2.55
CA GLY A 65 2.47 -21.46 -2.71
C GLY A 65 1.61 -20.58 -1.80
N SER A 66 2.21 -19.80 -0.91
CA SER A 66 1.52 -18.92 0.04
C SER A 66 1.69 -17.46 -0.32
N VAL A 67 0.65 -16.64 -0.07
CA VAL A 67 0.77 -15.19 -0.21
C VAL A 67 1.68 -14.67 0.90
N CYS A 68 2.71 -13.92 0.52
CA CYS A 68 3.72 -13.34 1.41
C CYS A 68 3.77 -11.81 1.34
N GLY A 69 2.99 -11.20 0.45
CA GLY A 69 2.83 -9.75 0.40
C GLY A 69 1.82 -9.28 -0.63
N ARG A 70 1.53 -7.99 -0.61
CA ARG A 70 0.61 -7.29 -1.50
C ARG A 70 1.05 -5.84 -1.70
N ILE A 71 0.69 -5.27 -2.84
CA ILE A 71 0.86 -3.83 -3.12
C ILE A 71 -0.13 -3.39 -4.20
N ALA A 72 -0.65 -2.17 -4.09
CA ALA A 72 -1.37 -1.50 -5.17
C ALA A 72 -0.53 -0.34 -5.69
N ALA A 73 -0.44 -0.20 -7.02
CA ALA A 73 -0.03 1.05 -7.64
C ALA A 73 -1.25 1.77 -8.19
N ILE A 74 -1.25 3.09 -8.10
CA ILE A 74 -2.35 3.96 -8.49
C ILE A 74 -1.78 5.09 -9.33
N TYR A 75 -2.19 5.10 -10.60
CA TYR A 75 -1.90 6.17 -11.53
C TYR A 75 -3.05 7.16 -11.49
N SER A 76 -2.86 8.28 -10.79
CA SER A 76 -3.87 9.33 -10.65
C SER A 76 -3.60 10.47 -11.62
N MET A 77 -4.52 10.72 -12.56
CA MET A 77 -4.39 11.84 -13.50
C MET A 77 -4.61 13.20 -12.83
N GLY A 78 -5.36 13.24 -11.73
CA GLY A 78 -5.65 14.48 -11.00
C GLY A 78 -4.43 15.08 -10.30
N HIS A 79 -3.52 14.24 -9.81
CA HIS A 79 -2.29 14.69 -9.15
C HIS A 79 -1.39 15.48 -10.11
N ARG A 80 -1.23 14.96 -11.33
CA ARG A 80 -0.52 15.61 -12.43
C ARG A 80 -1.11 16.99 -12.76
N SER A 81 -2.43 17.08 -12.92
CA SER A 81 -3.07 18.33 -13.33
C SER A 81 -3.02 19.43 -12.27
N HIS A 82 -2.98 19.07 -10.98
CA HIS A 82 -3.09 20.03 -9.89
C HIS A 82 -1.73 20.46 -9.34
N TRP A 83 -0.76 19.54 -9.31
CA TRP A 83 0.54 19.75 -8.67
C TRP A 83 1.73 19.73 -9.62
N ASP A 84 1.51 19.52 -10.93
CA ASP A 84 2.55 19.35 -11.96
C ASP A 84 3.57 18.26 -11.58
N GLN A 85 3.08 17.21 -10.92
CA GLN A 85 3.87 16.08 -10.43
C GLN A 85 3.38 14.78 -11.07
N ASP A 86 4.25 14.15 -11.85
CA ASP A 86 3.99 12.89 -12.54
C ASP A 86 4.39 11.68 -11.69
N PHE A 87 3.85 11.60 -10.48
CA PHE A 87 4.19 10.53 -9.55
C PHE A 87 3.21 9.36 -9.64
N MET A 88 3.76 8.14 -9.62
CA MET A 88 2.97 6.94 -9.39
C MET A 88 2.74 6.78 -7.90
N ARG A 89 1.48 6.69 -7.46
CA ARG A 89 1.19 6.38 -6.06
C ARG A 89 1.32 4.88 -5.82
N PHE A 90 1.76 4.48 -4.64
CA PHE A 90 1.54 3.12 -4.15
C PHE A 90 0.82 3.14 -2.81
N GLY A 91 0.09 2.09 -2.51
CA GLY A 91 -0.64 1.90 -1.26
C GLY A 91 -0.96 0.44 -1.04
N TRP A 92 -1.70 0.12 0.03
CA TRP A 92 -2.02 -1.27 0.41
C TRP A 92 -0.78 -2.18 0.41
N ILE A 93 0.37 -1.63 0.82
CA ILE A 93 1.62 -2.35 0.89
C ILE A 93 1.65 -3.16 2.18
N ASP A 94 1.72 -4.47 2.07
CA ASP A 94 1.97 -5.35 3.21
C ASP A 94 2.84 -6.52 2.79
N PHE A 95 3.79 -6.94 3.60
CA PHE A 95 4.68 -8.06 3.31
C PHE A 95 5.23 -8.67 4.60
N ILE A 96 5.65 -9.93 4.55
CA ILE A 96 6.38 -10.57 5.65
C ILE A 96 7.80 -9.98 5.76
N GLU A 97 8.49 -10.19 6.87
CA GLU A 97 9.88 -9.73 7.11
C GLU A 97 10.90 -10.45 6.20
N ASP A 98 10.83 -10.16 4.90
CA ASP A 98 11.65 -10.70 3.84
C ASP A 98 11.89 -9.59 2.80
N PHE A 99 13.14 -9.13 2.74
CA PHE A 99 13.53 -8.03 1.88
C PHE A 99 13.25 -8.30 0.39
N ASP A 100 13.40 -9.55 -0.05
CA ASP A 100 13.18 -9.92 -1.45
C ASP A 100 11.70 -9.76 -1.83
N VAL A 101 10.79 -9.95 -0.88
CA VAL A 101 9.35 -9.73 -1.08
C VAL A 101 9.04 -8.26 -1.29
N ALA A 102 9.56 -7.40 -0.40
CA ALA A 102 9.37 -5.95 -0.50
C ALA A 102 9.96 -5.39 -1.81
N ALA A 103 11.20 -5.79 -2.13
CA ALA A 103 11.89 -5.40 -3.35
C ALA A 103 11.10 -5.81 -4.61
N ALA A 104 10.61 -7.07 -4.66
CA ALA A 104 9.87 -7.56 -5.82
C ALA A 104 8.50 -6.87 -5.99
N LEU A 105 7.83 -6.49 -4.90
CA LEU A 105 6.57 -5.74 -4.94
C LEU A 105 6.78 -4.32 -5.45
N LEU A 106 7.71 -3.57 -4.86
CA LEU A 106 7.99 -2.18 -5.27
C LEU A 106 8.54 -2.10 -6.69
N ALA A 107 9.37 -3.06 -7.11
CA ALA A 107 9.83 -3.13 -8.51
C ALA A 107 8.69 -3.22 -9.53
N LYS A 108 7.52 -3.79 -9.19
CA LYS A 108 6.33 -3.77 -10.08
C LYS A 108 5.71 -2.39 -10.17
N VAL A 109 5.59 -1.70 -9.05
CA VAL A 109 5.10 -0.32 -9.00
C VAL A 109 5.99 0.58 -9.84
N GLU A 110 7.30 0.55 -9.59
CA GLU A 110 8.28 1.35 -10.32
C GLU A 110 8.30 1.03 -11.81
N LYS A 111 8.18 -0.25 -12.18
CA LYS A 111 8.08 -0.62 -13.58
C LYS A 111 6.84 0.00 -14.22
N TRP A 112 5.69 -0.09 -13.56
CA TRP A 112 4.45 0.49 -14.09
C TRP A 112 4.52 2.02 -14.11
N ALA A 113 5.20 2.65 -13.15
CA ALA A 113 5.49 4.08 -13.15
C ALA A 113 6.26 4.49 -14.42
N ARG A 114 7.37 3.81 -14.70
CA ARG A 114 8.17 4.04 -15.93
C ARG A 114 7.37 3.81 -17.20
N ASP A 115 6.58 2.74 -17.26
CA ASP A 115 5.74 2.42 -18.42
C ASP A 115 4.66 3.49 -18.71
N ASN A 116 4.23 4.26 -17.70
CA ASN A 116 3.28 5.37 -17.85
C ASN A 116 3.96 6.76 -17.92
N GLY A 117 5.29 6.81 -17.97
CA GLY A 117 6.04 8.08 -18.02
C GLY A 117 6.05 8.87 -16.70
N CYS A 118 5.79 8.21 -15.57
CA CYS A 118 5.94 8.83 -14.26
C CYS A 118 7.42 9.10 -13.94
N SER A 119 7.71 10.24 -13.31
CA SER A 119 9.06 10.66 -12.91
C SER A 119 9.49 10.08 -11.56
N ALA A 120 8.54 9.74 -10.68
CA ALA A 120 8.83 9.14 -9.38
C ALA A 120 7.70 8.23 -8.89
N VAL A 121 7.94 7.56 -7.75
CA VAL A 121 6.97 6.74 -7.01
C VAL A 121 6.82 7.32 -5.61
N HIS A 122 5.58 7.50 -5.13
CA HIS A 122 5.28 8.11 -3.83
C HIS A 122 4.22 7.31 -3.08
N GLY A 123 4.41 7.07 -1.78
CA GLY A 123 3.48 6.31 -0.97
C GLY A 123 4.04 5.96 0.42
N PRO A 124 3.24 5.28 1.26
CA PRO A 124 1.93 4.73 0.94
C PRO A 124 0.80 5.79 0.94
N LEU A 125 0.01 5.80 -0.13
CA LEU A 125 -1.10 6.71 -0.39
C LEU A 125 -2.26 5.94 -1.05
N GLY A 126 -3.49 6.34 -0.72
CA GLY A 126 -4.68 5.83 -1.39
C GLY A 126 -5.07 6.57 -2.68
N PHE A 127 -6.32 6.38 -3.10
CA PHE A 127 -6.87 7.05 -4.30
C PHE A 127 -7.14 8.53 -4.06
N SER A 128 -7.45 8.90 -2.82
CA SER A 128 -7.86 10.23 -2.38
C SER A 128 -7.34 10.52 -0.96
N ASP A 129 -7.47 11.77 -0.52
CA ASP A 129 -7.07 12.19 0.84
C ASP A 129 -7.97 11.61 1.94
N MET A 130 -9.08 10.97 1.56
CA MET A 130 -9.97 10.25 2.48
C MET A 130 -9.53 8.80 2.72
N ASP A 131 -8.56 8.30 1.94
CA ASP A 131 -7.98 6.98 2.14
C ASP A 131 -6.82 7.05 3.14
N ARG A 132 -6.55 5.92 3.80
CA ARG A 132 -5.44 5.84 4.75
C ARG A 132 -4.09 6.06 4.05
N ALA A 133 -3.21 6.81 4.69
CA ALA A 133 -1.93 7.22 4.13
C ALA A 133 -0.82 7.24 5.19
N GLY A 134 0.42 7.34 4.71
CA GLY A 134 1.59 7.40 5.57
C GLY A 134 2.02 6.03 6.09
N MET A 135 3.31 5.92 6.39
CA MET A 135 3.95 4.72 6.94
C MET A 135 4.33 4.99 8.39
N LEU A 136 4.01 4.05 9.29
CA LEU A 136 4.37 4.13 10.69
C LEU A 136 5.89 3.94 10.83
N VAL A 137 6.54 4.95 11.43
CA VAL A 137 8.00 4.99 11.67
C VAL A 137 8.34 4.96 13.17
N GLU A 138 7.43 5.41 14.04
CA GLU A 138 7.55 5.44 15.50
C GLU A 138 6.17 5.16 16.12
N GLY A 139 6.11 4.73 17.39
CA GLY A 139 4.83 4.43 18.07
C GLY A 139 4.19 3.10 17.68
N PHE A 140 4.98 2.05 17.44
CA PHE A 140 4.48 0.71 17.07
C PHE A 140 3.64 0.01 18.15
N ASP A 141 3.67 0.57 19.36
CA ASP A 141 2.95 0.19 20.56
C ASP A 141 1.73 1.08 20.86
N GLU A 142 1.29 1.88 19.88
CA GLU A 142 0.10 2.73 19.97
C GLU A 142 -0.99 2.28 18.99
N LEU A 143 -2.25 2.54 19.34
CA LEU A 143 -3.37 2.30 18.43
C LEU A 143 -3.36 3.37 17.32
N PRO A 144 -3.44 2.97 16.03
CA PRO A 144 -3.42 3.92 14.93
C PRO A 144 -4.69 4.75 14.89
N THR A 145 -4.58 6.00 14.46
CA THR A 145 -5.77 6.80 14.14
C THR A 145 -6.47 6.29 12.88
N MET A 146 -7.63 6.88 12.58
CA MET A 146 -8.40 6.55 11.39
C MET A 146 -7.66 6.87 10.08
N ILE A 147 -6.76 7.85 10.09
CA ILE A 147 -6.16 8.43 8.88
C ILE A 147 -4.88 7.68 8.47
N THR A 148 -4.12 7.15 9.42
CA THR A 148 -2.81 6.55 9.14
C THR A 148 -2.86 5.04 8.93
N THR A 149 -1.86 4.49 8.24
CA THR A 149 -1.67 3.04 8.12
C THR A 149 -0.82 2.49 9.26
N TYR A 150 -1.10 1.25 9.67
CA TYR A 150 -0.23 0.52 10.60
C TYR A 150 0.62 -0.49 9.81
N ASN A 151 1.92 -0.53 10.11
CA ASN A 151 2.87 -1.50 9.57
C ASN A 151 3.86 -1.98 10.62
N HIS A 152 4.55 -3.08 10.35
CA HIS A 152 5.66 -3.51 11.19
C HIS A 152 6.89 -2.59 11.07
N ALA A 153 7.74 -2.58 12.09
CA ALA A 153 8.91 -1.71 12.19
C ALA A 153 10.00 -1.93 11.14
N TYR A 154 10.02 -3.09 10.47
CA TYR A 154 10.96 -3.35 9.38
C TYR A 154 10.56 -2.70 8.05
N TYR A 155 9.32 -2.20 7.91
CA TYR A 155 8.86 -1.61 6.65
C TYR A 155 9.67 -0.36 6.25
N PRO A 156 9.83 0.67 7.13
CA PRO A 156 10.65 1.84 6.79
C PRO A 156 12.08 1.46 6.42
N GLN A 157 12.70 0.55 7.19
CA GLN A 157 14.07 0.09 6.96
C GLN A 157 14.23 -0.56 5.57
N PHE A 158 13.24 -1.34 5.14
CA PHE A 158 13.28 -1.99 3.82
C PHE A 158 13.07 -0.97 2.69
N LEU A 159 12.18 0.00 2.88
CA LEU A 159 11.96 1.07 1.89
C LEU A 159 13.20 1.96 1.76
N GLU A 160 13.83 2.35 2.87
CA GLU A 160 15.09 3.11 2.87
C GLU A 160 16.20 2.35 2.15
N LYS A 161 16.34 1.05 2.40
CA LYS A 161 17.32 0.20 1.71
C LYS A 161 17.05 0.07 0.20
N LEU A 162 15.80 0.24 -0.24
CA LEU A 162 15.42 0.31 -1.66
C LEU A 162 15.62 1.70 -2.27
N GLY A 163 16.09 2.68 -1.49
CA GLY A 163 16.36 4.05 -1.94
C GLY A 163 15.17 5.00 -1.81
N TYR A 164 14.08 4.59 -1.15
CA TYR A 164 13.00 5.50 -0.81
C TYR A 164 13.45 6.45 0.31
N THR A 165 13.05 7.71 0.21
CA THR A 165 13.31 8.72 1.22
C THR A 165 12.00 9.25 1.78
N LYS A 166 12.04 9.71 3.03
CA LYS A 166 10.90 10.38 3.64
C LYS A 166 10.55 11.66 2.90
N ASP A 167 9.26 11.87 2.66
CA ASP A 167 8.71 13.10 2.07
C ASP A 167 8.24 14.07 3.15
N THR A 168 7.34 13.61 4.05
CA THR A 168 6.72 14.42 5.10
C THR A 168 6.55 13.59 6.39
N ASP A 169 6.67 14.23 7.56
CA ASP A 169 6.33 13.66 8.87
C ASP A 169 4.92 14.05 9.30
N TRP A 170 4.12 13.07 9.73
CA TRP A 170 2.82 13.29 10.39
C TRP A 170 2.96 12.85 11.85
N VAL A 171 2.55 13.73 12.77
CA VAL A 171 2.66 13.47 14.22
C VAL A 171 1.26 13.44 14.82
N GLU A 172 0.96 12.35 15.51
CA GLU A 172 -0.29 12.15 16.22
C GLU A 172 -0.05 12.38 17.72
N TYR A 173 -0.97 13.08 18.38
CA TYR A 173 -0.91 13.35 19.81
C TYR A 173 -2.20 12.88 20.48
N GLU A 174 -2.06 12.13 21.57
CA GLU A 174 -3.16 11.90 22.49
C GLU A 174 -3.25 13.09 23.47
N LEU A 175 -4.41 13.71 23.53
CA LEU A 175 -4.68 14.82 24.44
C LEU A 175 -5.60 14.32 25.55
N THR A 176 -5.12 14.38 26.79
CA THR A 176 -5.97 14.18 27.97
C THR A 176 -6.66 15.51 28.30
N VAL A 177 -7.99 15.52 28.30
CA VAL A 177 -8.84 16.68 28.66
C VAL A 177 -9.51 16.46 30.01
#